data_AF-A0A0R3F9F6-F1
#
_entry.id   AF-A0A0R3F9F6-F1
#
_cell.length_a   1.000
_cell.length_b   1.000
_cell.length_c   1.000
_cell.angle_alpha   90.00
_cell.angle_beta   90.00
_cell.angle_gamma   90.00
#
_symmetry.space_group_name_H-M   'P 1'
#
loop_
_entity.id
_entity.type
_entity.pdbx_description
1 polymer ?
#
loop_
_entity_poly.entity_id
_entity_poly.type
_entity_poly.pdbx_seq_one_letter_code
_entity_poly.pdbx_strand_id
1 'polypeptide(L)'
;MERDMRCAVVGSVTAIGFCPIAAALTAVVYRFPAFMVGYVSGLSAVWPAMFSAIFYLVFGGFAVMGGLGAAAGIAVERLRRERAIMYTIGASFVIALLGALSLALLEYVVGPW
;
A
#
# COMPACT_ATOMS: atom_id res chain seq x y z
N MET A 1 15.83 -4.94 -20.04
CA MET A 1 15.19 -6.18 -19.55
C MET A 1 15.63 -6.54 -18.13
N GLU A 2 16.89 -6.86 -17.87
CA GLU A 2 17.31 -7.28 -16.51
C GLU A 2 17.11 -6.18 -15.45
N ARG A 3 17.41 -4.91 -15.78
CA ARG A 3 17.16 -3.76 -14.90
C ARG A 3 15.67 -3.47 -14.68
N ASP A 4 14.87 -3.56 -15.75
CA ASP A 4 13.42 -3.38 -15.65
C ASP A 4 12.80 -4.44 -14.73
N MET A 5 13.26 -5.69 -14.86
CA MET A 5 12.80 -6.79 -14.01
C MET A 5 13.20 -6.58 -12.54
N ARG A 6 14.43 -6.12 -12.27
CA ARG A 6 14.86 -5.77 -10.91
C ARG A 6 14.00 -4.67 -10.31
N CYS A 7 13.75 -3.57 -11.04
CA CYS A 7 12.92 -2.47 -10.54
C CYS A 7 11.45 -2.91 -10.37
N ALA A 8 10.93 -3.76 -11.24
CA ALA A 8 9.60 -4.33 -11.09
C ALA A 8 9.46 -5.16 -9.81
N VAL A 9 10.43 -6.05 -9.54
CA VAL A 9 10.43 -6.88 -8.31
C VAL A 9 10.56 -6.01 -7.07
N VAL A 10 11.49 -5.05 -7.07
CA VAL A 10 11.65 -4.09 -5.95
C VAL A 10 10.36 -3.32 -5.73
N GLY A 11 9.75 -2.81 -6.80
CA GLY A 11 8.48 -2.10 -6.75
C GLY A 11 7.37 -2.94 -6.12
N SER A 12 7.16 -4.17 -6.60
CA SER A 12 6.20 -5.13 -6.04
C SER A 12 6.42 -5.37 -4.55
N VAL A 13 7.63 -5.78 -4.18
CA VAL A 13 7.93 -6.19 -2.80
C VAL A 13 7.80 -5.01 -1.84
N THR A 14 8.28 -3.83 -2.24
CA THR A 14 8.20 -2.63 -1.41
C THR A 14 6.77 -2.13 -1.28
N ALA A 15 5.95 -2.15 -2.33
CA ALA A 15 4.54 -1.75 -2.25
C ALA A 15 3.76 -2.64 -1.28
N ILE A 16 3.94 -3.96 -1.37
CA ILE A 16 3.32 -4.94 -0.45
C ILE A 16 3.85 -4.71 0.98
N GLY A 17 5.17 -4.59 1.14
CA GLY A 17 5.82 -4.39 2.44
C GLY A 17 5.40 -3.10 3.15
N PHE A 18 5.08 -2.04 2.40
CA PHE A 18 4.63 -0.78 2.97
C PHE A 18 3.15 -0.75 3.38
N CYS A 19 2.33 -1.72 2.94
CA CYS A 19 0.90 -1.71 3.22
C CYS A 19 0.54 -1.65 4.72
N PRO A 20 1.19 -2.39 5.64
CA PRO A 20 0.92 -2.27 7.07
C PRO A 20 1.21 -0.86 7.61
N ILE A 21 2.35 -0.29 7.22
CA ILE A 21 2.75 1.06 7.64
C ILE A 21 1.77 2.09 7.08
N ALA A 22 1.41 1.97 5.81
CA ALA A 22 0.43 2.85 5.17
C ALA A 22 -0.94 2.78 5.84
N ALA A 23 -1.40 1.58 6.22
CA ALA A 23 -2.64 1.39 6.96
C ALA A 23 -2.58 2.00 8.37
N ALA A 24 -1.48 1.81 9.11
CA ALA A 24 -1.28 2.47 10.40
C ALA A 24 -1.34 4.00 10.29
N LEU A 25 -0.59 4.58 9.35
CA LEU A 25 -0.58 6.02 9.12
C LEU A 25 -1.97 6.54 8.76
N THR A 26 -2.68 5.80 7.91
CA THR A 26 -4.05 6.14 7.53
C THR A 26 -4.99 6.06 8.74
N ALA A 27 -4.92 4.99 9.55
CA ALA A 27 -5.75 4.78 10.72
C ALA A 27 -5.52 5.79 11.85
N VAL A 28 -4.32 6.40 11.92
CA VAL A 28 -4.07 7.49 12.88
C VAL A 28 -4.92 8.72 12.56
N VAL A 29 -5.18 8.99 11.28
CA VAL A 29 -5.86 10.22 10.81
C VAL A 29 -7.32 9.96 10.42
N TYR A 30 -7.61 8.81 9.82
CA TYR A 30 -8.90 8.43 9.28
C TYR A 30 -9.42 7.17 9.96
N ARG A 31 -10.74 6.96 9.88
CA ARG A 31 -11.34 5.69 10.27
C ARG A 31 -10.93 4.64 9.26
N PHE A 32 -10.21 3.63 9.73
CA PHE A 32 -9.74 2.52 8.91
C PHE A 32 -10.54 1.26 9.24
N PRO A 33 -10.99 0.49 8.24
CA PRO A 33 -11.68 -0.77 8.49
C PRO A 33 -10.68 -1.78 9.05
N ALA A 34 -10.80 -2.09 10.35
CA ALA A 34 -10.03 -3.15 10.98
C ALA A 34 -10.82 -4.46 10.95
N PHE A 35 -10.16 -5.52 10.49
CA PHE A 35 -10.72 -6.85 10.44
C PHE A 35 -11.17 -7.31 11.84
N MET A 36 -12.42 -7.78 11.94
CA MET A 36 -13.10 -8.20 13.18
C MET A 36 -13.32 -7.13 14.27
N VAL A 37 -12.86 -5.90 14.07
CA VAL A 37 -12.99 -4.81 15.05
C VAL A 37 -13.86 -3.67 14.52
N GLY A 38 -14.07 -3.60 13.20
CA GLY A 38 -14.81 -2.52 12.55
C GLY A 38 -13.96 -1.27 12.31
N TYR A 39 -14.59 -0.12 12.11
CA TYR A 39 -13.89 1.12 11.79
C TYR A 39 -13.28 1.79 13.03
N VAL A 40 -11.94 1.83 13.06
CA VAL A 40 -11.14 2.36 14.18
C VAL A 40 -10.26 3.52 13.72
N SER A 41 -9.95 4.44 14.63
CA SER A 41 -9.06 5.58 14.36
C SER A 41 -8.21 5.97 15.58
N GLY A 42 -7.11 6.68 15.34
CA GLY A 42 -6.20 7.21 16.37
C GLY A 42 -5.01 6.29 16.66
N LEU A 43 -4.22 6.62 17.68
CA LEU A 43 -2.98 5.90 17.99
C LEU A 43 -3.21 4.44 18.40
N SER A 44 -4.35 4.13 19.04
CA SER A 44 -4.72 2.75 19.39
C SER A 44 -5.09 1.90 18.18
N ALA A 45 -5.40 2.52 17.04
CA ALA A 45 -5.78 1.84 15.80
C ALA A 45 -4.57 1.35 14.98
N VAL A 46 -3.35 1.76 15.33
CA VAL A 46 -2.11 1.41 14.61
C VAL A 46 -1.95 -0.11 14.45
N TRP A 47 -1.97 -0.84 15.56
CA TRP A 47 -1.80 -2.30 15.54
C TRP A 47 -2.94 -3.04 14.82
N PRO A 48 -4.23 -2.76 15.13
CA PRO A 48 -5.35 -3.32 14.39
C PRO A 48 -5.27 -3.07 12.88
N ALA A 49 -4.92 -1.85 12.46
CA ALA A 49 -4.81 -1.50 11.04
C ALA A 49 -3.67 -2.23 10.33
N MET A 50 -2.49 -2.35 10.98
CA MET A 50 -1.36 -3.11 10.42
C MET A 50 -1.72 -4.57 10.16
N PHE A 51 -2.36 -5.24 11.13
CA PHE A 51 -2.80 -6.62 10.95
C PHE A 51 -3.89 -6.75 9.88
N SER A 52 -4.82 -5.80 9.86
CA SER A 52 -5.90 -5.78 8.86
C SER A 52 -5.35 -5.58 7.45
N ALA A 53 -4.31 -4.77 7.27
CA ALA A 53 -3.63 -4.64 5.98
C ALA A 53 -3.07 -5.97 5.47
N ILE A 54 -2.48 -6.78 6.37
CA ILE A 54 -2.01 -8.13 6.02
C ILE A 54 -3.19 -9.01 5.60
N PHE A 55 -4.30 -8.95 6.33
CA PHE A 55 -5.51 -9.66 5.95
C PHE A 55 -5.99 -9.25 4.55
N TYR A 56 -6.11 -7.95 4.25
CA TYR A 56 -6.51 -7.47 2.92
C TYR A 56 -5.52 -7.85 1.81
N LEU A 57 -4.22 -7.88 2.12
CA LEU A 57 -3.21 -8.38 1.19
C LEU A 57 -3.45 -9.86 0.83
N VAL A 58 -3.69 -10.71 1.83
CA VAL A 58 -3.95 -12.15 1.63
C VAL A 58 -5.22 -12.37 0.81
N PHE A 59 -6.27 -11.55 1.02
CA PHE A 59 -7.52 -11.60 0.27
C PHE A 59 -7.44 -11.01 -1.16
N GLY A 60 -6.24 -10.87 -1.71
CA GLY A 60 -6.01 -10.46 -3.10
C GLY A 60 -5.39 -9.08 -3.26
N GLY A 61 -5.29 -8.30 -2.18
CA GLY A 61 -4.58 -7.01 -2.20
C GLY A 61 -3.13 -7.16 -2.67
N PHE A 62 -2.47 -8.29 -2.40
CA PHE A 62 -1.09 -8.52 -2.86
C PHE A 62 -0.94 -8.42 -4.38
N ALA A 63 -1.92 -8.90 -5.15
CA ALA A 63 -1.86 -8.88 -6.61
C ALA A 63 -2.01 -7.46 -7.14
N VAL A 64 -2.92 -6.68 -6.54
CA VAL A 64 -3.15 -5.27 -6.91
C VAL A 64 -1.93 -4.42 -6.53
N MET A 65 -1.50 -4.49 -5.27
CA MET A 65 -0.39 -3.68 -4.76
C MET A 65 0.93 -4.08 -5.39
N GLY A 66 1.17 -5.38 -5.56
CA GLY A 66 2.33 -5.90 -6.29
C GLY A 66 2.32 -5.44 -7.75
N GLY A 67 1.21 -5.62 -8.46
CA GLY A 67 1.08 -5.22 -9.86
C GLY A 67 1.34 -3.72 -10.07
N LEU A 68 0.73 -2.86 -9.24
CA LEU A 68 0.95 -1.42 -9.29
C LEU A 68 2.40 -1.04 -8.93
N GLY A 69 2.97 -1.67 -7.90
CA GLY A 69 4.38 -1.48 -7.53
C GLY A 69 5.34 -1.87 -8.65
N ALA A 70 5.11 -3.01 -9.30
CA ALA A 70 5.91 -3.45 -10.45
C ALA A 70 5.80 -2.47 -11.63
N ALA A 71 4.58 -2.03 -11.96
CA ALA A 71 4.34 -1.07 -13.02
C ALA A 71 5.06 0.27 -12.72
N ALA A 72 5.00 0.74 -11.48
CA ALA A 72 5.72 1.93 -11.05
C ALA A 72 7.24 1.76 -11.17
N GLY A 73 7.79 0.61 -10.77
CA GLY A 73 9.22 0.31 -10.91
C GLY A 73 9.70 0.33 -12.37
N ILE A 74 8.91 -0.24 -13.29
CA ILE A 74 9.22 -0.20 -14.73
C ILE A 74 9.12 1.24 -15.27
N ALA A 75 8.09 1.99 -14.87
CA ALA A 75 7.91 3.38 -15.32
C ALA A 75 9.08 4.27 -14.84
N VAL A 76 9.47 4.14 -13.57
CA VAL A 76 10.56 4.91 -12.96
C VAL A 76 11.90 4.60 -13.62
N GLU A 77 12.22 3.33 -13.89
CA GLU A 77 13.46 2.94 -14.60
C GLU A 77 13.54 3.59 -15.99
N ARG A 78 12.42 3.74 -16.69
CA ARG A 78 12.36 4.40 -18.01
C ARG A 78 12.52 5.92 -17.92
N LEU A 79 12.05 6.55 -16.84
CA LEU A 79 12.07 8.01 -16.66
C LEU A 79 13.37 8.52 -16.01
N ARG A 80 13.93 7.79 -15.04
CA ARG A 80 15.02 8.26 -14.16
C ARG A 80 15.99 7.13 -13.79
N ARG A 81 16.84 6.72 -14.74
CA ARG A 81 17.83 5.64 -14.56
C ARG A 81 18.81 5.82 -13.40
N GLU A 82 19.24 7.05 -13.11
CA GLU A 82 20.33 7.29 -12.16
C GLU A 82 19.97 6.96 -10.70
N ARG A 83 18.68 7.03 -10.35
CA ARG A 83 18.17 6.77 -8.98
C ARG A 83 16.88 5.95 -8.99
N ALA A 84 16.72 5.09 -9.99
CA ALA A 84 15.47 4.39 -10.26
C ALA A 84 14.96 3.60 -9.03
N ILE A 85 15.84 2.94 -8.28
CA ILE A 85 15.47 2.17 -7.09
C ILE A 85 14.87 3.07 -6.00
N MET A 86 15.51 4.19 -5.68
CA MET A 86 15.04 5.11 -4.63
C MET A 86 13.67 5.70 -4.99
N TYR A 87 13.50 6.12 -6.24
CA TYR A 87 12.21 6.63 -6.73
C TYR A 87 11.14 5.53 -6.81
N THR A 88 11.52 4.29 -7.11
CA THR A 88 10.60 3.14 -7.09
C THR A 88 10.09 2.89 -5.69
N ILE A 89 10.97 2.86 -4.68
CA ILE A 89 10.58 2.71 -3.27
C ILE A 89 9.61 3.81 -2.85
N GLY A 90 9.92 5.07 -3.20
CA GLY A 90 9.05 6.21 -2.93
C GLY A 90 7.68 6.09 -3.61
N ALA A 91 7.65 5.72 -4.89
CA ALA A 91 6.41 5.50 -5.63
C ALA A 91 5.58 4.35 -5.04
N SER A 92 6.23 3.25 -4.66
CA SER A 92 5.59 2.11 -3.99
C SER A 92 4.97 2.48 -2.64
N PHE A 93 5.63 3.34 -1.86
CA PHE A 93 5.06 3.86 -0.63
C PHE A 93 3.83 4.72 -0.88
N VAL A 94 3.86 5.59 -1.89
CA VAL A 94 2.69 6.39 -2.31
C VAL A 94 1.54 5.48 -2.75
N ILE A 95 1.82 4.45 -3.55
CA ILE A 95 0.82 3.45 -3.96
C ILE A 95 0.21 2.77 -2.72
N ALA A 96 1.03 2.35 -1.75
CA ALA A 96 0.56 1.75 -0.49
C ALA A 96 -0.35 2.70 0.30
N LEU A 97 0.01 3.98 0.41
CA LEU A 97 -0.83 5.00 1.03
C LEU A 97 -2.16 5.18 0.31
N LEU A 98 -2.16 5.24 -1.02
CA LEU A 98 -3.39 5.35 -1.81
C LEU A 98 -4.29 4.13 -1.64
N GLY A 99 -3.71 2.93 -1.58
CA GLY A 99 -4.45 1.70 -1.29
C GLY A 99 -5.12 1.73 0.08
N ALA A 100 -4.36 2.11 1.12
CA ALA A 100 -4.89 2.24 2.48
C ALA A 100 -5.97 3.33 2.59
N LEU A 101 -5.75 4.49 1.95
CA LEU A 101 -6.72 5.58 1.89
C LEU A 101 -8.00 5.14 1.16
N SER A 102 -7.88 4.36 0.10
CA SER A 102 -9.05 3.85 -0.63
C SER A 102 -9.95 2.98 0.25
N LEU A 103 -9.35 2.17 1.14
CA LEU A 103 -10.09 1.38 2.13
C LEU A 103 -10.72 2.26 3.21
N ALA A 104 -10.00 3.27 3.72
CA ALA A 104 -10.54 4.20 4.70
C ALA A 104 -11.69 5.04 4.14
N LEU A 105 -11.62 5.42 2.86
CA LEU A 105 -12.64 6.21 2.18
C LEU A 105 -13.87 5.39 1.78
N LEU A 106 -13.78 4.05 1.82
CA LEU A 106 -14.87 3.17 1.43
C LEU A 106 -16.14 3.40 2.30
N GLU A 107 -15.96 3.77 3.58
CA GLU A 107 -17.05 4.15 4.50
C GLU A 107 -17.95 5.25 3.90
N TYR A 108 -17.38 6.19 3.15
CA TYR A 108 -18.11 7.32 2.58
C TYR A 108 -18.80 6.99 1.25
N VAL A 109 -18.31 5.98 0.53
CA VAL A 109 -18.85 5.61 -0.79
C VAL A 109 -19.94 4.54 -0.66
N VAL A 110 -19.74 3.58 0.24
CA VAL A 110 -20.60 2.40 0.35
C VAL A 110 -21.42 2.38 1.66
N GLY A 111 -21.11 3.27 2.60
CA GLY A 111 -21.73 3.35 3.91
C GLY A 111 -20.93 2.59 4.98
N PRO A 112 -21.19 2.87 6.28
CA PRO A 112 -20.59 2.11 7.38
C PRO A 112 -21.16 0.68 7.37
N TRP A 113 -20.28 -0.28 7.16
CA TRP A 113 -20.56 -1.71 7.28
C TRP A 113 -20.47 -2.16 8.73
#